data_AF-A0A4P6F245-F1
#
_entry.id   AF-A0A4P6F245-F1
#
_cell.length_a   1.000
_cell.length_b   1.000
_cell.length_c   1.000
_cell.angle_alpha   90.00
_cell.angle_beta   90.00
_cell.angle_gamma   90.00
#
_symmetry.space_group_name_H-M   'P 1'
#
loop_
_entity.id
_entity.type
_entity.pdbx_description
1 polymer ?
#
loop_
_entity_poly.entity_id
_entity_poly.type
_entity_poly.pdbx_seq_one_letter_code
_entity_poly.pdbx_strand_id
1 'polypeptide(L)'
;MRHCSVQVRGLLTREELDRYNALMEAGSFLESQNRYDLAYTIQKEVDLLIQPAIERLKEKGRERDRATERYLEEKRLNALQLADEDDEENS
;
A
#
# COMPACT_ATOMS: atom_id res chain seq x y z
N MET A 1 9.05 20.26 -0.27
CA MET A 1 8.84 18.99 0.45
C MET A 1 8.16 18.01 -0.50
N ARG A 2 8.53 16.73 -0.51
CA ARG A 2 7.90 15.70 -1.34
C ARG A 2 6.94 14.88 -0.50
N HIS A 3 5.65 14.89 -0.88
CA HIS A 3 4.62 14.10 -0.24
C HIS A 3 4.74 12.63 -0.62
N CYS A 4 4.39 11.73 0.31
CA CYS A 4 4.12 10.34 -0.02
C CYS A 4 2.83 10.22 -0.86
N SER A 5 2.63 9.08 -1.52
CA SER A 5 1.40 8.83 -2.27
C SER A 5 0.17 8.80 -1.36
N VAL A 6 -1.00 9.13 -1.89
CA VAL A 6 -2.27 9.08 -1.14
C VAL A 6 -2.52 7.70 -0.54
N GLN A 7 -2.15 6.63 -1.25
CA GLN A 7 -2.28 5.25 -0.78
C GLN A 7 -1.40 4.96 0.44
N VAL A 8 -0.14 5.41 0.43
CA VAL A 8 0.78 5.27 1.57
C VAL A 8 0.28 6.11 2.75
N ARG A 9 -0.12 7.37 2.50
CA ARG A 9 -0.67 8.23 3.55
C ARG A 9 -1.92 7.64 4.21
N GLY A 10 -2.79 7.01 3.42
CA GLY A 10 -4.01 6.36 3.90
C GLY A 10 -3.77 5.10 4.75
N LEU A 11 -2.53 4.61 4.80
CA LEU A 11 -2.13 3.46 5.60
C LEU A 11 -1.33 3.85 6.85
N LEU A 12 -1.02 5.12 7.07
CA LEU A 12 -0.37 5.57 8.31
C LEU A 12 -1.33 5.36 9.50
N THR A 13 -0.79 4.99 10.66
CA THR A 13 -1.53 5.06 11.92
C THR A 13 -1.84 6.50 12.27
N ARG A 14 -2.71 6.73 13.26
CA ARG A 14 -3.03 8.08 13.69
C ARG A 14 -1.78 8.85 14.14
N GLU A 15 -0.95 8.23 14.97
CA GLU A 15 0.28 8.83 15.49
C GLU A 15 1.30 9.11 14.38
N GLU A 16 1.48 8.17 13.44
CA GLU A 16 2.36 8.37 12.30
C GLU A 16 1.86 9.49 11.37
N LEU A 17 0.55 9.58 11.16
CA LEU A 17 -0.05 10.64 10.33
C LEU A 17 0.13 12.01 10.97
N ASP A 18 -0.06 12.12 12.28
CA ASP A 18 0.13 13.36 13.02
C ASP A 18 1.61 13.80 12.96
N ARG A 19 2.56 12.87 13.17
CA ARG A 19 4.00 13.13 12.98
C ARG A 19 4.35 13.53 11.54
N TYR A 20 3.81 12.83 10.56
CA TYR A 20 4.00 13.12 9.14
C TYR A 20 3.56 14.55 8.83
N ASN A 21 2.35 14.94 9.24
CA ASN A 21 1.83 16.29 8.98
C ASN A 21 2.72 17.36 9.63
N ALA A 22 3.17 17.15 10.87
CA ALA A 22 4.07 18.09 11.56
C ALA A 22 5.43 18.23 10.86
N LEU A 23 6.04 17.13 10.41
CA LEU A 23 7.29 17.17 9.64
C LEU A 23 7.10 17.87 8.28
N MET A 24 5.98 17.64 7.61
CA MET A 24 5.67 18.31 6.35
C MET A 24 5.52 19.82 6.52
N GLU A 25 4.87 20.27 7.60
CA GLU A 25 4.75 21.68 7.95
C GLU A 25 6.11 22.31 8.26
N ALA A 26 6.89 21.68 9.15
CA ALA A 26 8.23 22.15 9.52
C ALA A 26 9.18 22.22 8.31
N GLY A 27 9.18 21.20 7.45
CA GLY A 27 9.98 21.18 6.24
C GLY A 27 9.57 22.27 5.25
N SER A 28 8.27 22.49 5.07
CA SER A 28 7.75 23.55 4.19
C SER A 28 8.09 24.95 4.71
N PHE A 29 8.05 25.14 6.03
CA PHE A 29 8.52 26.37 6.66
C PHE A 29 10.01 26.60 6.39
N LEU A 30 10.87 25.59 6.54
CA LEU A 30 12.29 25.71 6.24
C LEU A 30 12.57 26.07 4.78
N GLU A 31 11.84 25.47 3.83
CA GLU A 31 11.92 25.85 2.42
C GLU A 31 11.49 27.30 2.20
N SER A 32 10.45 27.79 2.90
CA SER A 32 10.02 29.18 2.81
C SER A 32 11.06 30.17 3.38
N GLN A 33 11.97 29.71 4.23
CA GLN A 33 13.11 30.48 4.75
C GLN A 33 14.38 30.28 3.90
N ASN A 34 14.29 29.66 2.73
CA ASN A 34 15.43 29.29 1.87
C ASN A 34 16.46 28.36 2.56
N ARG A 35 16.05 27.61 3.59
CA ARG A 35 16.89 26.66 4.35
C ARG A 35 16.76 25.24 3.81
N TYR A 36 17.09 25.07 2.53
CA TYR A 36 16.96 23.78 1.82
C TYR A 36 17.87 22.68 2.39
N ASP A 37 19.01 23.07 2.97
CA ASP A 37 19.92 22.19 3.70
C ASP A 37 19.22 21.48 4.87
N LEU A 38 18.42 22.23 5.63
CA LEU A 38 17.68 21.71 6.78
C LEU A 38 16.40 20.98 6.34
N ALA A 39 15.68 21.53 5.35
CA ALA A 39 14.50 20.87 4.79
C ALA A 39 14.83 19.47 4.24
N TYR A 40 16.03 19.30 3.68
CA TYR A 40 16.51 18.00 3.21
C TYR A 40 16.64 16.97 4.33
N THR A 41 17.08 17.37 5.53
CA THR A 41 17.11 16.48 6.70
C THR A 41 15.70 16.09 7.13
N ILE A 42 14.75 17.04 7.17
CA ILE A 42 13.35 16.75 7.46
C ILE A 42 12.75 15.78 6.43
N GLN A 43 13.08 15.95 5.15
CA GLN A 43 12.64 15.02 4.10
C GLN A 43 13.11 13.59 4.37
N LYS A 44 14.34 13.37 4.86
CA LYS A 44 14.83 12.03 5.21
C LYS A 44 14.05 11.41 6.37
N GLU A 45 13.70 12.20 7.38
CA GLU A 45 12.86 11.72 8.49
C GLU A 45 11.46 11.34 8.01
N VAL A 46 10.88 12.11 7.07
CA VAL A 46 9.62 11.74 6.41
C VAL A 46 9.79 10.44 5.62
N ASP A 47 10.86 10.29 4.85
CA ASP A 47 11.12 9.09 4.03
C ASP A 47 11.27 7.83 4.91
N LEU A 48 11.87 7.95 6.10
CA LEU A 48 11.96 6.87 7.09
C LEU A 48 10.61 6.59 7.76
N LEU A 49 9.89 7.62 8.19
CA LEU A 49 8.60 7.50 8.88
C LEU A 49 7.56 6.76 8.03
N ILE A 50 7.56 6.93 6.71
CA ILE A 50 6.55 6.30 5.83
C ILE A 50 6.86 4.84 5.47
N GLN A 51 8.06 4.32 5.76
CA GLN A 51 8.45 2.95 5.38
C GLN A 51 7.47 1.87 5.89
N PRO A 52 6.99 1.90 7.16
CA PRO A 52 6.03 0.90 7.63
C PRO A 52 4.70 0.92 6.87
N ALA A 53 4.25 2.09 6.41
CA ALA A 53 3.03 2.20 5.60
C ALA A 53 3.25 1.68 4.16
N ILE A 54 4.44 1.85 3.60
CA ILE A 54 4.82 1.25 2.31
C ILE A 54 4.81 -0.28 2.42
N GLU A 55 5.33 -0.86 3.50
CA GLU A 55 5.32 -2.31 3.70
C GLU A 55 3.90 -2.85 3.92
N ARG A 56 3.04 -2.14 4.66
CA ARG A 56 1.61 -2.47 4.74
C ARG A 56 0.92 -2.44 3.39
N LEU A 57 1.25 -1.48 2.53
CA LEU A 57 0.69 -1.39 1.17
C LEU A 57 1.10 -2.60 0.32
N LYS A 58 2.38 -2.98 0.37
CA LYS A 58 2.90 -4.15 -0.33
C LYS A 58 2.24 -5.44 0.14
N GLU A 59 2.06 -5.63 1.45
CA GLU A 59 1.41 -6.82 1.99
C GLU A 59 -0.04 -6.94 1.53
N LYS A 60 -0.81 -5.84 1.60
CA LYS A 60 -2.19 -5.80 1.10
C LYS A 60 -2.27 -6.14 -0.40
N GLY A 61 -1.27 -5.73 -1.19
CA GLY A 61 -1.12 -6.14 -2.59
C GLY A 61 -0.95 -7.65 -2.72
N ARG A 62 0.01 -8.24 -1.99
CA ARG A 62 0.26 -9.69 -2.00
C ARG A 62 -0.93 -10.52 -1.53
N GLU A 63 -1.69 -10.04 -0.55
CA GLU A 63 -2.91 -10.72 -0.08
C GLU A 63 -3.99 -10.75 -1.14
N ARG A 64 -4.22 -9.61 -1.83
CA ARG A 64 -5.18 -9.52 -2.93
C ARG A 64 -4.78 -10.45 -4.08
N ASP A 65 -3.51 -10.51 -4.41
CA ASP A 65 -3.02 -11.35 -5.50
C ASP A 65 -3.22 -12.84 -5.14
N ARG A 66 -2.88 -13.27 -3.90
CA ARG A 66 -3.19 -14.61 -3.38
C ARG A 66 -4.68 -14.95 -3.39
N ALA A 67 -5.54 -14.01 -2.99
CA ALA A 67 -6.99 -14.21 -3.02
C ALA A 67 -7.52 -14.38 -4.45
N THR A 68 -6.93 -13.66 -5.40
CA THR A 68 -7.27 -13.75 -6.82
C THR A 68 -6.89 -15.12 -7.38
N GLU A 69 -5.69 -15.61 -7.07
CA GLU A 69 -5.23 -16.94 -7.47
C GLU A 69 -6.15 -18.05 -6.96
N ARG A 70 -6.50 -18.01 -5.66
CA ARG A 70 -7.44 -18.97 -5.06
C ARG A 70 -8.81 -18.95 -5.74
N TYR A 71 -9.37 -17.76 -5.98
CA TYR A 71 -10.66 -17.62 -6.65
C TYR A 71 -10.63 -18.21 -8.07
N LEU A 72 -9.55 -18.00 -8.82
CA LEU A 72 -9.39 -18.55 -10.17
C LEU A 72 -9.20 -20.08 -10.16
N GLU A 73 -8.51 -20.61 -9.16
CA GLU A 73 -8.34 -22.05 -8.96
C GLU A 73 -9.68 -22.74 -8.61
N GLU A 74 -10.41 -22.21 -7.62
CA GLU A 74 -11.75 -22.70 -7.25
C GLU A 74 -12.70 -22.66 -8.45
N LYS A 75 -12.68 -21.58 -9.22
CA LYS A 75 -13.50 -21.46 -10.44
C LYS A 75 -13.14 -22.50 -11.49
N ARG A 76 -11.86 -22.83 -11.65
CA ARG A 76 -11.40 -23.89 -12.58
C ARG A 76 -11.82 -25.27 -12.10
N LEU A 77 -11.66 -25.57 -10.81
CA LEU A 77 -12.04 -26.86 -10.23
C LEU A 77 -13.55 -27.09 -10.35
N ASN A 78 -14.37 -26.08 -10.03
CA ASN A 78 -15.83 -26.17 -10.20
C ASN A 78 -16.23 -26.38 -11.66
N ALA A 79 -15.54 -25.72 -12.61
CA ALA A 79 -15.83 -25.89 -14.04
C ALA A 79 -15.47 -27.30 -14.55
N LEU A 80 -14.41 -27.93 -14.01
CA LEU A 80 -14.05 -29.31 -14.31
C LEU A 80 -15.07 -30.29 -13.73
N GLN A 81 -15.48 -30.09 -12.47
CA GLN A 81 -16.51 -30.93 -11.83
C GLN A 81 -17.83 -30.92 -12.59
N LEU A 82 -18.30 -29.74 -13.02
CA LEU A 82 -19.51 -29.62 -13.83
C LEU A 82 -19.39 -30.34 -15.18
N ALA A 83 -18.21 -30.34 -15.80
CA ALA A 83 -17.99 -31.05 -17.06
C ALA A 83 -17.97 -32.58 -16.86
N ASP A 84 -17.37 -33.07 -15.77
CA ASP A 84 -17.39 -34.49 -15.43
C ASP A 84 -18.82 -34.97 -15.09
N GLU A 85 -19.63 -34.15 -14.39
CA GLU A 85 -21.04 -34.44 -14.09
C GLU A 85 -21.91 -34.47 -15.36
N ASP A 86 -21.72 -33.53 -16.29
CA ASP A 86 -22.43 -33.50 -17.58
C ASP A 86 -22.08 -34.72 -18.46
N ASP A 87 -20.84 -35.23 -18.41
CA ASP A 87 -20.41 -36.42 -19.17
C ASP A 87 -20.96 -37.74 -18.55
N GLU A 88 -21.10 -37.81 -17.23
CA GLU A 88 -21.72 -38.96 -16.54
C GLU A 88 -23.25 -39.04 -16.72
N GLU A 89 -23.98 -37.91 -16.76
CA GLU A 89 -25.44 -37.91 -16.99
C GLU A 89 -25.84 -38.28 -18.44
N ASN A 90 -24.92 -38.17 -19.40
CA ASN A 90 -25.17 -38.39 -20.84
C ASN A 90 -24.68 -39.76 -21.36
N SER A 91 -24.14 -40.64 -20.49
CA SER A 91 -23.67 -42.00 -20.81
C SER A 91 -24.63 -43.09 -20.31
#